data_AF-A0A385F0V7-F1
#
_entry.id   AF-A0A385F0V7-F1
#
_cell.length_a   1.000
_cell.length_b   1.000
_cell.length_c   1.000
_cell.angle_alpha   90.00
_cell.angle_beta   90.00
_cell.angle_gamma   90.00
#
_symmetry.space_group_name_H-M   'P 1'
#
loop_
_entity.id
_entity.type
_entity.pdbx_description
1 polymer ?
#
loop_
_entity_poly.entity_id
_entity_poly.type
_entity_poly.pdbx_seq_one_letter_code
_entity_poly.pdbx_strand_id
1 'polypeptide(L)'
;MENLIILVDANSIGYAAQHAIKLYSGSMQTQAVFSFIKTMRELRQRYPHAGMVVLWDGRAEWRFEREPSYKSNRKSDPRMQQEHDAYKAQCPFIKRALKALGIKQMTSAIHEADDLAGILVQRFASDPNNRILLITGDRDWLQLVKPNVSWRDPRDESRFIHWANFYEKTGFKSPVAFLQGKALQGDSSDCISGVGGIGEATAIKILAEYGSVNEFWKLCDAGLKPPSKALRSLYAGNSPYTKEEWESQFIYVEDSSLTDEQNEKARNKALKAHMDAYVGQGRRLFLRNLELMQLLRPAPLQKEHLEIIQGEINPDDFTELCGELAFGSILKNVPNFMKPFYNGQ
;
A
#
# COMPACT_ATOMS: atom_id res chain seq x y z
N MET A 1 -6.45 7.30 -30.74
CA MET A 1 -5.08 6.92 -30.30
C MET A 1 -5.19 6.51 -28.84
N GLU A 2 -4.68 5.34 -28.46
CA GLU A 2 -4.64 4.94 -27.04
C GLU A 2 -3.74 5.92 -26.28
N ASN A 3 -4.25 6.50 -25.19
CA ASN A 3 -3.50 7.40 -24.33
C ASN A 3 -2.91 6.60 -23.18
N LEU A 4 -1.58 6.42 -23.18
CA LEU A 4 -0.89 5.69 -22.11
C LEU A 4 -0.42 6.66 -21.03
N ILE A 5 -0.83 6.40 -19.80
CA ILE A 5 -0.44 7.14 -18.60
C ILE A 5 0.42 6.21 -17.73
N ILE A 6 1.61 6.66 -17.36
CA ILE A 6 2.51 5.95 -16.46
C ILE A 6 2.50 6.67 -15.11
N LEU A 7 2.13 5.95 -14.06
CA LEU A 7 2.22 6.42 -12.68
C LEU A 7 3.37 5.70 -11.99
N VAL A 8 4.34 6.46 -11.51
CA VAL A 8 5.56 5.93 -10.87
C VAL A 8 5.50 6.22 -9.38
N ASP A 9 5.65 5.19 -8.57
CA ASP A 9 5.84 5.30 -7.13
C ASP A 9 7.29 5.68 -6.81
N ALA A 10 7.51 6.94 -6.42
CA ALA A 10 8.86 7.42 -6.19
C ALA A 10 9.54 6.71 -5.01
N ASN A 11 8.79 6.50 -3.93
CA ASN A 11 9.31 6.00 -2.67
C ASN A 11 9.64 4.51 -2.77
N SER A 12 8.78 3.71 -3.42
CA SER A 12 9.04 2.29 -3.66
C SER A 12 10.25 2.06 -4.57
N ILE A 13 10.34 2.78 -5.70
CA ILE A 13 11.45 2.62 -6.65
C ILE A 13 12.76 3.17 -6.08
N GLY A 14 12.72 4.35 -5.46
CA GLY A 14 13.90 5.00 -4.90
C GLY A 14 14.47 4.24 -3.69
N TYR A 15 13.62 3.84 -2.74
CA TYR A 15 14.08 3.11 -1.54
C TYR A 15 14.58 1.71 -1.90
N ALA A 16 14.01 1.05 -2.90
CA ALA A 16 14.56 -0.21 -3.39
C ALA A 16 15.99 -0.07 -3.91
N ALA A 17 16.28 1.01 -4.64
CA ALA A 17 17.61 1.28 -5.15
C ALA A 17 18.62 1.60 -4.04
N GLN A 18 18.17 2.08 -2.88
CA GLN A 18 19.02 2.33 -1.72
C GLN A 18 19.74 1.05 -1.23
N HIS A 19 19.06 -0.10 -1.33
CA HIS A 19 19.57 -1.42 -0.92
C HIS A 19 20.38 -2.13 -2.01
N ALA A 20 20.56 -1.50 -3.18
CA ALA A 20 21.42 -2.02 -4.24
C ALA A 20 22.91 -1.73 -3.93
N ILE A 21 23.77 -1.93 -4.93
CA ILE A 21 25.19 -1.57 -4.83
C ILE A 21 25.31 -0.08 -4.52
N LYS A 22 25.97 0.24 -3.40
CA LYS A 22 26.16 1.63 -2.93
C LYS A 22 27.10 2.38 -3.87
N LEU A 23 26.69 3.57 -4.28
CA LEU A 23 27.46 4.51 -5.10
C LEU A 23 27.71 5.77 -4.27
N TYR A 24 28.82 6.45 -4.53
CA TYR A 24 29.24 7.61 -3.74
C TYR A 24 29.72 8.77 -4.62
N SER A 25 29.38 9.99 -4.21
CA SER A 25 30.05 11.24 -4.59
C SER A 25 30.62 11.86 -3.32
N GLY A 26 31.95 11.80 -3.15
CA GLY A 26 32.58 12.08 -1.87
C GLY A 26 32.05 11.16 -0.76
N SER A 27 31.48 11.73 0.30
CA SER A 27 30.85 10.98 1.40
C SER A 27 29.36 10.70 1.19
N MET A 28 28.73 11.31 0.18
CA MET A 28 27.30 11.21 -0.06
C MET A 28 26.97 9.99 -0.91
N GLN A 29 25.95 9.23 -0.49
CA GLN A 29 25.40 8.13 -1.28
C GLN A 29 24.57 8.65 -2.46
N THR A 30 24.65 7.98 -3.62
CA THR A 30 24.03 8.45 -4.87
C THR A 30 23.32 7.36 -5.69
N GLN A 31 23.29 6.11 -5.21
CA GLN A 31 22.73 4.97 -5.93
C GLN A 31 21.22 5.06 -6.18
N ALA A 32 20.47 5.67 -5.26
CA ALA A 32 19.04 5.85 -5.43
C ALA A 32 18.76 6.82 -6.59
N VAL A 33 19.49 7.94 -6.64
CA VAL A 33 19.37 8.91 -7.74
C VAL A 33 19.73 8.27 -9.07
N PHE A 34 20.89 7.60 -9.14
CA PHE A 34 21.39 6.99 -10.37
C PHE A 34 20.46 5.91 -10.94
N SER A 35 19.93 5.05 -10.07
CA SER A 35 19.02 3.97 -10.48
C SER A 35 17.65 4.53 -10.88
N PHE A 36 17.17 5.56 -10.19
CA PHE A 36 15.89 6.19 -10.50
C PHE A 36 15.91 6.84 -11.89
N ILE A 37 16.93 7.64 -12.22
CA ILE A 37 17.04 8.29 -13.54
C ILE A 37 17.21 7.29 -14.68
N LYS A 38 17.90 6.15 -14.43
CA LYS A 38 17.98 5.05 -15.39
C LYS A 38 16.61 4.42 -15.64
N THR A 39 15.88 4.13 -14.58
CA THR A 39 14.50 3.60 -14.67
C THR A 39 13.62 4.55 -15.48
N MET A 40 13.69 5.86 -15.24
CA MET A 40 12.91 6.85 -16.00
C MET A 40 13.29 6.87 -17.48
N ARG A 41 14.58 6.76 -17.79
CA ARG A 41 15.08 6.70 -19.17
C ARG A 41 14.58 5.44 -19.89
N GLU A 42 14.64 4.29 -19.25
CA GLU A 42 14.16 3.01 -19.79
C GLU A 42 12.65 3.06 -20.07
N LEU A 43 11.86 3.58 -19.13
CA LEU A 43 10.42 3.77 -19.31
C LEU A 43 10.12 4.69 -20.48
N ARG A 44 10.82 5.83 -20.59
CA ARG A 44 10.62 6.76 -21.71
C ARG A 44 11.05 6.15 -23.04
N GLN A 45 12.11 5.35 -23.08
CA GLN A 45 12.52 4.63 -24.30
C GLN A 45 11.48 3.62 -24.74
N ARG A 46 10.91 2.88 -23.78
CA ARG A 46 9.88 1.86 -24.04
C ARG A 46 8.52 2.47 -24.39
N TYR A 47 8.21 3.62 -23.82
CA TYR A 47 6.95 4.32 -24.00
C TYR A 47 7.17 5.80 -24.35
N PRO A 48 7.62 6.12 -25.58
CA PRO A 48 8.02 7.47 -25.96
C PRO A 48 6.93 8.52 -25.72
N HIS A 49 5.69 8.23 -26.07
CA HIS A 49 4.58 9.20 -26.02
C HIS A 49 3.70 9.09 -24.77
N ALA A 50 4.09 8.30 -23.76
CA ALA A 50 3.28 8.15 -22.56
C ALA A 50 3.33 9.42 -21.69
N GLY A 51 2.17 9.83 -21.17
CA GLY A 51 2.10 10.81 -20.10
C GLY A 51 2.66 10.19 -18.83
N MET A 52 3.72 10.74 -18.24
CA MET A 52 4.39 10.15 -17.07
C MET A 52 4.26 11.09 -15.86
N VAL A 53 3.87 10.53 -14.72
CA VAL A 53 3.76 11.25 -13.45
C VAL A 53 4.44 10.45 -12.35
N VAL A 54 5.39 11.08 -11.66
CA VAL A 54 6.04 10.54 -10.47
C VAL A 54 5.28 11.02 -9.24
N LEU A 55 4.86 10.06 -8.40
CA LEU A 55 4.08 10.29 -7.18
C LEU A 55 4.98 10.15 -5.96
N TRP A 56 4.96 11.15 -5.09
CA TRP A 56 5.76 11.18 -3.86
C TRP A 56 4.87 11.02 -2.63
N ASP A 57 5.40 10.35 -1.60
CA ASP A 57 4.72 10.26 -0.31
C ASP A 57 4.60 11.63 0.36
N GLY A 58 3.36 11.97 0.72
CA GLY A 58 3.08 12.85 1.85
C GLY A 58 3.02 12.07 3.17
N ARG A 59 2.43 12.69 4.19
CA ARG A 59 2.38 12.11 5.54
C ARG A 59 1.10 11.36 5.86
N ALA A 60 -0.02 11.68 5.19
CA ALA A 60 -1.33 11.05 5.43
C ALA A 60 -1.67 10.91 6.93
N GLU A 61 -1.75 12.03 7.66
CA GLU A 61 -1.87 12.06 9.14
C GLU A 61 -3.03 11.21 9.67
N TRP A 62 -4.13 11.11 8.91
CA TRP A 62 -5.30 10.31 9.27
C TRP A 62 -4.96 8.83 9.54
N ARG A 63 -3.93 8.24 8.90
CA ARG A 63 -3.49 6.87 9.19
C ARG A 63 -2.84 6.76 10.58
N PHE A 64 -2.07 7.77 10.98
CA PHE A 64 -1.44 7.83 12.30
C PHE A 64 -2.46 8.13 13.41
N GLU A 65 -3.45 8.98 13.13
CA GLU A 65 -4.58 9.21 14.05
C GLU A 65 -5.40 7.94 14.23
N ARG A 66 -5.58 7.17 13.15
CA ARG A 66 -6.37 5.93 13.16
C ARG A 66 -5.63 4.75 13.80
N GLU A 67 -4.34 4.63 13.53
CA GLU A 67 -3.45 3.58 14.04
C GLU A 67 -2.10 4.19 14.42
N PRO A 68 -1.91 4.61 15.68
CA PRO A 68 -0.68 5.28 16.12
C PRO A 68 0.60 4.49 15.91
N SER A 69 0.51 3.16 15.78
CA SER A 69 1.65 2.28 15.51
C SER A 69 2.05 2.22 14.03
N TYR A 70 1.25 2.79 13.11
CA TYR A 70 1.47 2.74 11.67
C TYR A 70 2.88 3.21 11.29
N LYS A 71 3.61 2.36 10.54
CA LYS A 71 4.99 2.62 10.07
C LYS A 71 6.00 2.97 11.18
N SER A 72 5.70 2.64 12.46
CA SER A 72 6.56 3.01 13.61
C SER A 72 7.89 2.27 13.63
N ASN A 73 7.93 1.05 13.10
CA ASN A 73 9.13 0.22 12.95
C ASN A 73 10.26 0.87 12.14
N ARG A 74 9.93 1.80 11.23
CA ARG A 74 10.92 2.49 10.38
C ARG A 74 11.93 3.31 11.20
N LYS A 75 11.58 3.65 12.45
CA LYS A 75 12.43 4.43 13.37
C LYS A 75 13.05 3.61 14.50
N SER A 76 12.62 2.35 14.70
CA SER A 76 13.04 1.57 15.86
C SER A 76 14.38 0.85 15.68
N ASP A 77 14.77 0.53 14.44
CA ASP A 77 16.08 -0.05 14.13
C ASP A 77 17.05 1.04 13.63
N PRO A 78 18.16 1.31 14.36
CA PRO A 78 19.16 2.31 13.94
C PRO A 78 19.72 2.09 12.53
N ARG A 79 19.87 0.84 12.08
CA ARG A 79 20.39 0.53 10.73
C ARG A 79 19.37 0.88 9.67
N MET A 80 18.10 0.54 9.90
CA MET A 80 17.01 0.91 8.98
C MET A 80 16.84 2.43 8.91
N GLN A 81 16.92 3.10 10.06
CA GLN A 81 16.86 4.55 10.15
C GLN A 81 17.99 5.20 9.36
N GLN A 82 19.23 4.69 9.46
CA GLN A 82 20.38 5.19 8.69
C GLN A 82 20.17 5.03 7.17
N GLU A 83 19.68 3.89 6.71
CA GLU A 83 19.40 3.68 5.28
C GLU A 83 18.26 4.59 4.78
N HIS A 84 17.25 4.81 5.62
CA HIS A 84 16.15 5.70 5.31
C HIS A 84 16.58 7.17 5.25
N ASP A 85 17.45 7.61 6.16
CA ASP A 85 18.01 8.96 6.14
C ASP A 85 18.95 9.18 4.95
N ALA A 86 19.77 8.17 4.60
CA ALA A 86 20.60 8.19 3.41
C ALA A 86 19.78 8.25 2.12
N TYR A 87 18.65 7.54 2.05
CA TYR A 87 17.70 7.65 0.95
C TYR A 87 17.05 9.05 0.90
N LYS A 88 16.56 9.55 2.05
CA LYS A 88 15.95 10.89 2.13
C LYS A 88 16.89 12.00 1.68
N ALA A 89 18.18 11.90 1.98
CA ALA A 89 19.19 12.85 1.52
C ALA A 89 19.31 12.87 -0.02
N GLN A 90 18.99 11.77 -0.71
CA GLN A 90 19.01 11.65 -2.17
C GLN A 90 17.71 12.14 -2.83
N CYS A 91 16.58 12.18 -2.13
CA CYS A 91 15.29 12.59 -2.70
C CYS A 91 15.30 13.98 -3.37
N PRO A 92 15.92 15.04 -2.80
CA PRO A 92 16.03 16.35 -3.47
C PRO A 92 16.71 16.29 -4.85
N PHE A 93 17.71 15.42 -4.99
CA PHE A 93 18.42 15.22 -6.25
C PHE A 93 17.58 14.47 -7.27
N ILE A 94 16.80 13.47 -6.84
CA ILE A 94 15.82 12.82 -7.72
C ILE A 94 14.82 13.88 -8.23
N LYS A 95 14.27 14.70 -7.34
CA LYS A 95 13.32 15.77 -7.73
C LYS A 95 13.92 16.77 -8.72
N ARG A 96 15.18 17.21 -8.50
CA ARG A 96 15.93 18.08 -9.43
C ARG A 96 16.14 17.41 -10.79
N ALA A 97 16.56 16.14 -10.81
CA ALA A 97 16.77 15.40 -12.05
C ALA A 97 15.46 15.24 -12.83
N LEU A 98 14.36 14.86 -12.16
CA LEU A 98 13.04 14.74 -12.80
C LEU A 98 12.56 16.07 -13.40
N LYS A 99 12.82 17.20 -12.71
CA LYS A 99 12.52 18.54 -13.24
C LYS A 99 13.27 18.78 -14.55
N ALA A 100 14.59 18.58 -14.57
CA ALA A 100 15.44 18.79 -15.74
C ALA A 100 15.21 17.78 -16.89
N LEU A 101 14.60 16.63 -16.59
CA LEU A 101 14.18 15.62 -17.58
C LEU A 101 12.77 15.88 -18.15
N GLY A 102 12.09 16.96 -17.73
CA GLY A 102 10.74 17.27 -18.22
C GLY A 102 9.62 16.42 -17.60
N ILE A 103 9.88 15.71 -16.50
CA ILE A 103 8.93 14.75 -15.91
C ILE A 103 8.04 15.45 -14.89
N LYS A 104 6.73 15.18 -14.97
CA LYS A 104 5.74 15.68 -14.01
C LYS A 104 5.86 14.96 -12.68
N GLN A 105 5.78 15.72 -11.59
CA GLN A 105 5.84 15.22 -10.22
C GLN A 105 4.61 15.68 -9.46
N MET A 106 4.12 14.86 -8.54
CA MET A 106 2.94 15.15 -7.73
C MET A 106 3.18 14.69 -6.29
N THR A 107 2.88 15.58 -5.34
CA THR A 107 2.91 15.29 -3.89
C THR A 107 1.66 15.88 -3.26
N SER A 108 1.15 15.27 -2.19
CA SER A 108 0.04 15.85 -1.42
C SER A 108 0.37 15.81 0.06
N ALA A 109 0.16 16.91 0.80
CA ALA A 109 0.46 16.97 2.23
C ALA A 109 -0.31 15.91 3.05
N ILE A 110 -1.52 15.55 2.60
CA ILE A 110 -2.46 14.68 3.31
C ILE A 110 -2.61 13.28 2.71
N HIS A 111 -1.82 12.92 1.70
CA HIS A 111 -1.92 11.63 0.99
C HIS A 111 -0.54 11.01 0.77
N GLU A 112 -0.46 9.68 0.81
CA GLU A 112 0.72 8.93 0.37
C GLU A 112 0.70 8.76 -1.16
N ALA A 113 1.81 8.30 -1.76
CA ALA A 113 1.88 8.05 -3.20
C ALA A 113 0.81 7.02 -3.64
N ASP A 114 0.52 6.06 -2.77
CA ASP A 114 -0.50 5.03 -2.96
C ASP A 114 -1.91 5.63 -3.15
N ASP A 115 -2.25 6.60 -2.30
CA ASP A 115 -3.54 7.28 -2.37
C ASP A 115 -3.65 8.10 -3.66
N LEU A 116 -2.58 8.81 -4.03
CA LEU A 116 -2.51 9.56 -5.29
C LEU A 116 -2.69 8.64 -6.49
N ALA A 117 -2.08 7.45 -6.47
CA ALA A 117 -2.24 6.46 -7.53
C ALA A 117 -3.69 5.99 -7.63
N GLY A 118 -4.34 5.69 -6.49
CA GLY A 118 -5.76 5.36 -6.43
C GLY A 118 -6.65 6.44 -7.04
N ILE A 119 -6.40 7.71 -6.69
CA ILE A 119 -7.17 8.86 -7.20
C ILE A 119 -6.99 9.03 -8.71
N LEU A 120 -5.74 8.98 -9.19
CA LEU A 120 -5.45 9.15 -10.62
C LEU A 120 -5.98 7.97 -11.45
N VAL A 121 -5.89 6.74 -10.93
CA VAL A 121 -6.50 5.57 -11.57
C VAL A 121 -8.02 5.74 -11.66
N GLN A 122 -8.69 6.13 -10.57
CA GLN A 122 -10.13 6.36 -10.59
C GLN A 122 -10.52 7.42 -11.62
N ARG A 123 -9.74 8.51 -11.71
CA ARG A 123 -9.98 9.59 -12.65
C ARG A 123 -9.78 9.16 -14.10
N PHE A 124 -8.62 8.60 -14.43
CA PHE A 124 -8.23 8.37 -15.82
C PHE A 124 -8.75 7.05 -16.39
N ALA A 125 -8.92 6.00 -15.57
CA ALA A 125 -9.39 4.71 -16.06
C ALA A 125 -10.88 4.71 -16.43
N SER A 126 -11.61 5.78 -16.10
CA SER A 126 -13.02 5.97 -16.50
C SER A 126 -13.18 6.18 -18.01
N ASP A 127 -12.16 6.69 -18.70
CA ASP A 127 -12.11 6.77 -20.16
C ASP A 127 -11.54 5.45 -20.72
N PRO A 128 -12.30 4.71 -21.54
CA PRO A 128 -11.83 3.44 -22.11
C PRO A 128 -10.65 3.60 -23.07
N ASN A 129 -10.36 4.81 -23.57
CA ASN A 129 -9.20 5.08 -24.43
C ASN A 129 -7.91 5.29 -23.63
N ASN A 130 -8.00 5.47 -22.31
CA ASN A 130 -6.85 5.58 -21.44
C ASN A 130 -6.38 4.20 -21.01
N ARG A 131 -5.07 3.98 -21.10
CA ARG A 131 -4.37 2.85 -20.48
C ARG A 131 -3.47 3.39 -19.39
N ILE A 132 -3.41 2.69 -18.26
CA ILE A 132 -2.57 3.08 -17.13
C ILE A 132 -1.57 1.98 -16.83
N LEU A 133 -0.30 2.36 -16.74
CA LEU A 133 0.78 1.49 -16.28
C LEU A 133 1.30 2.02 -14.94
N LEU A 134 1.09 1.22 -13.91
CA LEU A 134 1.58 1.45 -12.56
C LEU A 134 2.99 0.88 -12.45
N ILE A 135 3.96 1.74 -12.11
CA ILE A 135 5.37 1.37 -11.91
C ILE A 135 5.67 1.47 -10.42
N THR A 136 5.67 0.33 -9.75
CA THR A 136 5.99 0.24 -8.33
C THR A 136 6.43 -1.17 -7.98
N GLY A 137 7.19 -1.28 -6.90
CA GLY A 137 7.45 -2.53 -6.22
C GLY A 137 6.36 -2.97 -5.25
N ASP A 138 5.47 -2.03 -4.88
CA ASP A 138 4.46 -2.23 -3.87
C ASP A 138 3.28 -3.03 -4.43
N ARG A 139 2.98 -4.15 -3.76
CA ARG A 139 1.88 -5.04 -4.16
C ARG A 139 0.52 -4.49 -3.76
N ASP A 140 0.44 -3.48 -2.91
CA ASP A 140 -0.83 -2.88 -2.51
C ASP A 140 -1.51 -2.18 -3.69
N TRP A 141 -0.73 -1.68 -4.66
CA TRP A 141 -1.25 -1.14 -5.93
C TRP A 141 -1.90 -2.20 -6.83
N LEU A 142 -1.72 -3.51 -6.56
CA LEU A 142 -2.41 -4.56 -7.32
C LEU A 142 -3.93 -4.46 -7.18
N GLN A 143 -4.43 -3.87 -6.09
CA GLN A 143 -5.86 -3.62 -5.93
C GLN A 143 -6.42 -2.65 -7.01
N LEU A 144 -5.56 -1.85 -7.66
CA LEU A 144 -5.95 -0.89 -8.70
C LEU A 144 -6.03 -1.51 -10.11
N VAL A 145 -5.56 -2.76 -10.29
CA VAL A 145 -5.57 -3.46 -11.59
C VAL A 145 -6.99 -3.60 -12.13
N LYS A 146 -7.18 -3.30 -13.41
CA LYS A 146 -8.46 -3.30 -14.13
C LYS A 146 -8.19 -3.63 -15.60
N PRO A 147 -9.21 -3.84 -16.46
CA PRO A 147 -8.97 -4.14 -17.88
C PRO A 147 -7.98 -3.19 -18.59
N ASN A 148 -7.99 -1.90 -18.27
CA ASN A 148 -7.09 -0.89 -18.82
C ASN A 148 -5.96 -0.43 -17.85
N VAL A 149 -5.78 -1.09 -16.71
CA VAL A 149 -4.76 -0.74 -15.71
C VAL A 149 -3.87 -1.94 -15.43
N SER A 150 -2.57 -1.80 -15.64
CA SER A 150 -1.58 -2.85 -15.39
C SER A 150 -0.57 -2.39 -14.33
N TRP A 151 0.00 -3.35 -13.62
CA TRP A 151 1.01 -3.16 -12.59
C TRP A 151 2.33 -3.80 -13.00
N ARG A 152 3.45 -3.12 -12.76
CA ARG A 152 4.78 -3.60 -13.10
C ARG A 152 5.80 -3.17 -12.07
N ASP A 153 6.60 -4.13 -11.63
CA ASP A 153 7.84 -3.84 -10.92
C ASP A 153 8.99 -3.71 -11.95
N PRO A 154 9.62 -2.54 -12.09
CA PRO A 154 10.68 -2.36 -13.08
C PRO A 154 11.97 -3.13 -12.76
N ARG A 155 12.08 -3.71 -11.55
CA ARG A 155 13.26 -4.46 -11.10
C ARG A 155 13.29 -5.90 -11.61
N ASP A 156 12.16 -6.43 -12.08
CA ASP A 156 12.01 -7.81 -12.54
C ASP A 156 10.97 -7.90 -13.66
N GLU A 157 11.42 -8.25 -14.87
CA GLU A 157 10.54 -8.36 -16.05
C GLU A 157 9.41 -9.39 -15.88
N SER A 158 9.58 -10.39 -15.01
CA SER A 158 8.53 -11.40 -14.72
C SER A 158 7.40 -10.84 -13.86
N ARG A 159 7.63 -9.71 -13.17
CA ARG A 159 6.68 -9.04 -12.29
C ARG A 159 5.86 -8.01 -13.05
N PHE A 160 5.08 -8.53 -14.00
CA PHE A 160 4.07 -7.77 -14.75
C PHE A 160 2.69 -8.42 -14.58
N ILE A 161 1.78 -7.67 -13.95
CA ILE A 161 0.42 -8.14 -13.64
C ILE A 161 -0.58 -7.22 -14.35
N HIS A 162 -1.47 -7.82 -15.12
CA HIS A 162 -2.58 -7.16 -15.79
C HIS A 162 -3.86 -7.96 -15.55
N TRP A 163 -5.00 -7.42 -15.96
CA TRP A 163 -6.30 -8.04 -15.69
C TRP A 163 -6.37 -9.54 -16.02
N ALA A 164 -5.95 -9.92 -17.23
CA ALA A 164 -6.05 -11.31 -17.68
C ALA A 164 -5.15 -12.32 -16.94
N ASN A 165 -4.02 -11.92 -16.34
CA ASN A 165 -3.14 -12.82 -15.58
C ASN A 165 -3.27 -12.65 -14.05
N PHE A 166 -4.18 -11.77 -13.59
CA PHE A 166 -4.28 -11.39 -12.18
C PHE A 166 -4.54 -12.61 -11.27
N TYR A 167 -5.46 -13.49 -11.65
CA TYR A 167 -5.78 -14.67 -10.86
C TYR A 167 -4.59 -15.64 -10.77
N GLU A 168 -3.93 -15.92 -11.89
CA GLU A 168 -2.75 -16.80 -11.92
C GLU A 168 -1.62 -16.26 -11.03
N LYS A 169 -1.40 -14.93 -11.06
CA LYS A 169 -0.30 -14.28 -10.35
C LYS A 169 -0.56 -14.03 -8.87
N THR A 170 -1.83 -13.97 -8.45
CA THR A 170 -2.20 -13.58 -7.08
C THR A 170 -3.01 -14.62 -6.32
N GLY A 171 -3.65 -15.56 -7.01
CA GLY A 171 -4.63 -16.49 -6.43
C GLY A 171 -5.98 -15.87 -6.10
N PHE A 172 -6.16 -14.55 -6.23
CA PHE A 172 -7.42 -13.87 -5.93
C PHE A 172 -8.26 -13.67 -7.21
N LYS A 173 -9.56 -13.92 -7.11
CA LYS A 173 -10.51 -13.80 -8.23
C LYS A 173 -10.66 -12.35 -8.76
N SER A 174 -10.33 -11.35 -7.94
CA SER A 174 -10.41 -9.94 -8.32
C SER A 174 -9.49 -9.07 -7.46
N PRO A 175 -9.16 -7.85 -7.91
CA PRO A 175 -8.44 -6.85 -7.10
C PRO A 175 -9.14 -6.49 -5.79
N VAL A 176 -10.47 -6.50 -5.77
CA VAL A 176 -11.27 -6.29 -4.55
C VAL A 176 -11.07 -7.45 -3.57
N ALA A 177 -11.04 -8.70 -4.08
CA ALA A 177 -10.72 -9.86 -3.24
C ALA A 177 -9.26 -9.79 -2.75
N PHE A 178 -8.32 -9.34 -3.57
CA PHE A 178 -6.93 -9.12 -3.14
C PHE A 178 -6.84 -8.13 -1.97
N LEU A 179 -7.53 -6.99 -2.05
CA LEU A 179 -7.61 -6.01 -0.95
C LEU A 179 -8.20 -6.63 0.32
N GLN A 180 -9.31 -7.37 0.22
CA GLN A 180 -9.88 -8.06 1.39
C GLN A 180 -8.89 -9.09 1.95
N GLY A 181 -8.16 -9.78 1.08
CA GLY A 181 -7.10 -10.71 1.48
C GLY A 181 -5.99 -10.02 2.25
N LYS A 182 -5.50 -8.88 1.77
CA LYS A 182 -4.52 -8.03 2.48
C LYS A 182 -5.07 -7.54 3.82
N ALA A 183 -6.32 -7.08 3.87
CA ALA A 183 -6.95 -6.64 5.11
C ALA A 183 -7.09 -7.77 6.16
N LEU A 184 -7.28 -9.02 5.73
CA LEU A 184 -7.24 -10.19 6.62
C LEU A 184 -5.82 -10.47 7.12
N GLN A 185 -4.82 -10.35 6.25
CA GLN A 185 -3.42 -10.62 6.55
C GLN A 185 -2.77 -9.58 7.47
N GLY A 186 -3.19 -8.32 7.33
CA GLY A 186 -2.42 -7.20 7.85
C GLY A 186 -1.16 -6.95 7.01
N ASP A 187 -0.33 -6.05 7.50
CA ASP A 187 0.95 -5.72 6.89
C ASP A 187 1.98 -5.39 7.98
N SER A 188 2.89 -6.31 8.23
CA SER A 188 3.93 -6.13 9.24
C SER A 188 4.93 -5.03 8.89
N SER A 189 5.11 -4.72 7.59
CA SER A 189 6.03 -3.67 7.16
C SER A 189 5.53 -2.27 7.56
N ASP A 190 4.22 -2.12 7.65
CA ASP A 190 3.53 -0.90 8.07
C ASP A 190 2.92 -0.99 9.49
N CYS A 191 3.29 -2.02 10.25
CA CYS A 191 2.79 -2.28 11.60
C CYS A 191 1.26 -2.48 11.69
N ILE A 192 0.61 -2.89 10.61
CA ILE A 192 -0.82 -3.19 10.58
C ILE A 192 -1.03 -4.65 10.98
N SER A 193 -1.64 -4.90 12.15
CA SER A 193 -1.91 -6.26 12.60
C SER A 193 -2.99 -6.97 11.77
N GLY A 194 -2.77 -8.26 11.47
CA GLY A 194 -3.74 -9.10 10.78
C GLY A 194 -4.91 -9.55 11.66
N VAL A 195 -5.85 -10.27 11.04
CA VAL A 195 -7.07 -10.78 11.67
C VAL A 195 -6.89 -12.25 12.01
N GLY A 196 -6.84 -12.60 13.29
CA GLY A 196 -6.92 -13.99 13.75
C GLY A 196 -5.83 -14.94 13.20
N GLY A 197 -4.66 -14.41 12.84
CA GLY A 197 -3.56 -15.20 12.25
C GLY A 197 -3.82 -15.68 10.81
N ILE A 198 -4.74 -15.04 10.08
CA ILE A 198 -5.07 -15.39 8.70
C ILE A 198 -3.95 -14.91 7.77
N GLY A 199 -3.07 -15.81 7.33
CA GLY A 199 -2.07 -15.54 6.28
C GLY A 199 -2.63 -15.64 4.85
N GLU A 200 -1.80 -15.35 3.84
CA GLU A 200 -2.17 -15.29 2.41
C GLU A 200 -2.93 -16.53 1.93
N ALA A 201 -2.38 -17.73 2.17
CA ALA A 201 -3.01 -18.98 1.74
C ALA A 201 -4.41 -19.20 2.36
N THR A 202 -4.60 -18.80 3.62
CA THR A 202 -5.89 -18.89 4.29
C THR A 202 -6.85 -17.82 3.77
N ALA A 203 -6.38 -16.59 3.55
CA ALA A 203 -7.18 -15.52 2.96
C ALA A 203 -7.71 -15.88 1.57
N ILE A 204 -6.87 -16.47 0.71
CA ILE A 204 -7.27 -16.97 -0.62
C ILE A 204 -8.39 -18.01 -0.47
N LYS A 205 -8.23 -19.00 0.42
CA LYS A 205 -9.25 -20.04 0.66
C LYS A 205 -10.58 -19.45 1.12
N ILE A 206 -10.55 -18.54 2.11
CA ILE A 206 -11.74 -17.87 2.64
C ILE A 206 -12.48 -17.12 1.52
N LEU A 207 -11.77 -16.33 0.72
CA LEU A 207 -12.39 -15.53 -0.34
C LEU A 207 -12.81 -16.38 -1.54
N ALA A 208 -12.14 -17.51 -1.80
CA ALA A 208 -12.57 -18.46 -2.81
C ALA A 208 -13.89 -19.15 -2.42
N GLU A 209 -14.03 -19.51 -1.14
CA GLU A 209 -15.18 -20.22 -0.55
C GLU A 209 -16.40 -19.31 -0.36
N TYR A 210 -16.23 -18.17 0.31
CA TYR A 210 -17.33 -17.29 0.70
C TYR A 210 -17.53 -16.11 -0.27
N GLY A 211 -16.62 -15.90 -1.23
CA GLY A 211 -16.66 -14.79 -2.19
C GLY A 211 -16.21 -13.45 -1.60
N SER A 212 -16.64 -13.11 -0.38
CA SER A 212 -16.20 -11.92 0.36
C SER A 212 -16.29 -12.12 1.87
N VAL A 213 -15.54 -11.31 2.62
CA VAL A 213 -15.63 -11.27 4.10
C VAL A 213 -17.02 -10.84 4.56
N ASN A 214 -17.66 -9.91 3.84
CA ASN A 214 -19.02 -9.48 4.16
C ASN A 214 -20.04 -10.62 3.97
N GLU A 215 -19.89 -11.44 2.93
CA GLU A 215 -20.78 -12.57 2.70
C GLU A 215 -20.58 -13.67 3.75
N PHE A 216 -19.32 -13.95 4.12
CA PHE A 216 -19.01 -14.81 5.27
C PHE A 216 -19.72 -14.33 6.55
N TRP A 217 -19.67 -13.03 6.83
CA TRP A 217 -20.34 -12.46 8.01
C TRP A 217 -21.85 -12.61 7.95
N LYS A 218 -22.50 -12.35 6.81
CA LYS A 218 -23.95 -12.56 6.66
C LYS A 218 -24.36 -14.00 6.93
N LEU A 219 -23.59 -14.97 6.43
CA LEU A 219 -23.86 -16.38 6.69
C LEU A 219 -23.78 -16.69 8.18
N CYS A 220 -22.77 -16.17 8.87
CA CYS A 220 -22.63 -16.35 10.31
C CYS A 220 -23.73 -15.65 11.11
N ASP A 221 -24.13 -14.43 10.72
CA ASP A 221 -25.28 -13.73 11.31
C ASP A 221 -26.59 -14.52 11.09
N ALA A 222 -26.70 -15.26 9.98
CA ALA A 222 -27.79 -16.17 9.66
C ALA A 222 -27.68 -17.55 10.34
N GLY A 223 -26.68 -17.76 11.20
CA GLY A 223 -26.53 -18.97 12.02
C GLY A 223 -25.47 -19.97 11.54
N LEU A 224 -24.69 -19.67 10.50
CA LEU A 224 -23.52 -20.47 10.13
C LEU A 224 -22.51 -20.45 11.27
N LYS A 225 -22.23 -21.63 11.84
CA LYS A 225 -21.15 -21.80 12.83
C LYS A 225 -19.81 -21.87 12.09
N PRO A 226 -18.87 -20.94 12.31
CA PRO A 226 -17.61 -20.95 11.58
C PRO A 226 -16.81 -22.23 11.88
N PRO A 227 -16.42 -23.01 10.85
CA PRO A 227 -15.89 -24.37 11.05
C PRO A 227 -14.44 -24.41 11.53
N SER A 228 -13.70 -23.29 11.41
CA SER A 228 -12.28 -23.21 11.77
C SER A 228 -12.00 -22.17 12.85
N LYS A 229 -10.87 -22.30 13.55
CA LYS A 229 -10.40 -21.27 14.50
C LYS A 229 -10.22 -19.91 13.81
N ALA A 230 -9.63 -19.90 12.61
CA ALA A 230 -9.43 -18.69 11.81
C ALA A 230 -10.75 -17.99 11.47
N LEU A 231 -11.76 -18.72 10.99
CA LEU A 231 -13.07 -18.17 10.66
C LEU A 231 -13.83 -17.70 11.92
N ARG A 232 -13.69 -18.42 13.05
CA ARG A 232 -14.21 -17.95 14.35
C ARG A 232 -13.56 -16.62 14.75
N SER A 233 -12.24 -16.50 14.65
CA SER A 233 -11.53 -15.24 14.95
C SER A 233 -11.88 -14.11 13.98
N LEU A 234 -12.21 -14.40 12.71
CA LEU A 234 -12.70 -13.40 11.76
C LEU A 234 -14.11 -12.88 12.11
N TYR A 235 -15.01 -13.76 12.56
CA TYR A 235 -16.39 -13.41 12.89
C TYR A 235 -16.55 -12.83 14.31
N ALA A 236 -16.06 -13.56 15.32
CA ALA A 236 -16.24 -13.28 16.74
C ALA A 236 -14.98 -12.71 17.42
N GLY A 237 -13.84 -12.61 16.73
CA GLY A 237 -12.59 -12.14 17.34
C GLY A 237 -12.08 -13.07 18.44
N ASN A 238 -10.91 -12.73 19.01
CA ASN A 238 -10.64 -13.10 20.39
C ASN A 238 -11.10 -11.92 21.24
N SER A 239 -11.70 -12.19 22.40
CA SER A 239 -11.89 -11.16 23.41
C SER A 239 -10.51 -10.59 23.80
N PRO A 240 -10.35 -9.26 23.93
CA PRO A 240 -9.14 -8.68 24.50
C PRO A 240 -9.04 -8.97 26.00
N TYR A 241 -10.15 -9.34 26.65
CA TYR A 241 -10.25 -9.67 28.06
C TYR A 241 -10.07 -11.18 28.31
N THR A 242 -9.35 -11.54 29.37
CA THR A 242 -9.34 -12.90 29.94
C THR A 242 -10.71 -13.24 30.56
N LYS A 243 -10.90 -14.51 30.96
CA LYS A 243 -12.14 -14.91 31.67
C LYS A 243 -12.27 -14.13 32.99
N GLU A 244 -11.17 -13.95 33.72
CA GLU A 244 -11.16 -13.19 34.98
C GLU A 244 -11.51 -11.71 34.75
N GLU A 245 -11.03 -11.11 33.66
CA GLU A 245 -11.33 -9.72 33.32
C GLU A 245 -12.80 -9.53 32.93
N TRP A 246 -13.43 -10.50 32.27
CA TRP A 246 -14.88 -10.50 32.03
C TRP A 246 -15.67 -10.68 33.33
N GLU A 247 -15.26 -11.62 34.18
CA GLU A 247 -15.92 -11.89 35.45
C GLU A 247 -15.91 -10.67 36.38
N SER A 248 -14.84 -9.86 36.35
CA SER A 248 -14.75 -8.64 37.17
C SER A 248 -15.63 -7.49 36.69
N GLN A 249 -16.04 -7.50 35.41
CA GLN A 249 -16.88 -6.47 34.79
C GLN A 249 -18.33 -6.92 34.61
N PHE A 250 -18.61 -8.22 34.73
CA PHE A 250 -19.93 -8.82 34.52
C PHE A 250 -20.79 -8.76 35.78
N ILE A 251 -21.86 -7.98 35.73
CA ILE A 251 -22.83 -7.86 36.82
C ILE A 251 -23.98 -8.84 36.58
N TYR A 252 -24.18 -9.75 37.53
CA TYR A 252 -25.33 -10.66 37.59
C TYR A 252 -26.10 -10.39 38.87
N VAL A 253 -27.42 -10.22 38.77
CA VAL A 253 -28.32 -10.06 39.92
C VAL A 253 -28.91 -11.42 40.23
N GLU A 254 -28.70 -11.89 41.46
CA GLU A 254 -29.24 -13.17 41.92
C GLU A 254 -30.76 -13.12 42.07
N ASP A 255 -31.41 -14.21 41.70
CA ASP A 255 -32.85 -14.40 41.88
C ASP A 255 -33.08 -15.07 43.24
N SER A 256 -33.76 -14.36 44.13
CA SER A 256 -34.05 -14.84 45.50
C SER A 256 -34.99 -16.04 45.54
N SER A 257 -35.62 -16.40 44.42
CA SER A 257 -36.43 -17.62 44.28
C SER A 257 -35.63 -18.87 43.90
N LEU A 258 -34.34 -18.72 43.58
CA LEU A 258 -33.44 -19.81 43.19
C LEU A 258 -32.50 -20.19 44.34
N THR A 259 -32.04 -21.45 44.36
CA THR A 259 -30.94 -21.87 45.25
C THR A 259 -29.60 -21.29 44.78
N ASP A 260 -28.60 -21.28 45.67
CA ASP A 260 -27.24 -20.81 45.34
C ASP A 260 -26.65 -21.53 44.12
N GLU A 261 -26.79 -22.86 44.05
CA GLU A 261 -26.33 -23.67 42.92
C GLU A 261 -27.06 -23.32 41.61
N GLN A 262 -28.36 -23.02 41.70
CA GLN A 262 -29.16 -22.59 40.56
C GLN A 262 -28.76 -21.19 40.07
N ASN A 263 -28.52 -20.25 41.00
CA ASN A 263 -28.01 -18.92 40.71
C ASN A 263 -26.61 -18.97 40.10
N GLU A 264 -25.71 -19.81 40.60
CA GLU A 264 -24.36 -19.99 40.04
C GLU A 264 -24.44 -20.50 38.59
N LYS A 265 -25.29 -21.50 38.33
CA LYS A 265 -25.48 -22.05 36.99
C LYS A 265 -26.09 -21.04 36.03
N ALA A 266 -27.06 -20.25 36.49
CA ALA A 266 -27.68 -19.18 35.72
C ALA A 266 -26.70 -18.03 35.43
N ARG A 267 -25.91 -17.62 36.42
CA ARG A 267 -24.81 -16.65 36.29
C ARG A 267 -23.78 -17.12 35.26
N ASN A 268 -23.31 -18.36 35.35
CA ASN A 268 -22.34 -18.91 34.41
C ASN A 268 -22.90 -18.98 32.98
N LYS A 269 -24.18 -19.31 32.83
CA LYS A 269 -24.88 -19.29 31.54
C LYS A 269 -25.00 -17.86 30.97
N ALA A 270 -25.33 -16.89 31.82
CA ALA A 270 -25.46 -15.49 31.44
C ALA A 270 -24.10 -14.85 31.11
N LEU A 271 -23.06 -15.14 31.89
CA LEU A 271 -21.68 -14.73 31.63
C LEU A 271 -21.20 -15.25 30.28
N LYS A 272 -21.45 -16.54 29.99
CA LYS A 272 -21.14 -17.13 28.69
C LYS A 272 -21.89 -16.42 27.56
N ALA A 273 -23.19 -16.18 27.71
CA ALA A 273 -23.98 -15.45 26.72
C ALA A 273 -23.48 -14.01 26.51
N HIS A 274 -23.02 -13.34 27.57
CA HIS A 274 -22.43 -12.00 27.52
C HIS A 274 -21.08 -11.98 26.77
N MET A 275 -20.21 -12.95 27.07
CA MET A 275 -18.94 -13.15 26.34
C MET A 275 -19.20 -13.48 24.87
N ASP A 276 -20.20 -14.33 24.58
CA ASP A 276 -20.60 -14.72 23.22
C ASP A 276 -21.26 -13.55 22.44
N ALA A 277 -21.81 -12.54 23.14
CA ALA A 277 -22.38 -11.33 22.55
C ALA A 277 -21.34 -10.27 22.15
N TYR A 278 -20.07 -10.46 22.52
CA TYR A 278 -18.98 -9.57 22.10
C TYR A 278 -18.79 -9.63 20.58
N VAL A 279 -19.11 -8.55 19.88
CA VAL A 279 -18.86 -8.42 18.44
C VAL A 279 -17.35 -8.27 18.24
N GLY A 280 -16.75 -9.34 17.76
CA GLY A 280 -15.32 -9.58 17.82
C GLY A 280 -14.36 -8.48 17.38
N GLN A 281 -13.17 -8.53 18.00
CA GLN A 281 -11.97 -7.87 17.51
C GLN A 281 -11.70 -8.16 16.01
N GLY A 282 -12.13 -9.31 15.49
CA GLY A 282 -11.94 -9.68 14.08
C GLY A 282 -12.62 -8.74 13.08
N ARG A 283 -13.92 -8.46 13.26
CA ARG A 283 -14.67 -7.50 12.42
C ARG A 283 -14.04 -6.12 12.47
N ARG A 284 -13.72 -5.66 13.68
CA ARG A 284 -13.09 -4.35 13.92
C ARG A 284 -11.72 -4.23 13.26
N LEU A 285 -10.84 -5.24 13.42
CA LEU A 285 -9.50 -5.25 12.83
C LEU A 285 -9.59 -5.31 11.31
N PHE A 286 -10.47 -6.15 10.75
CA PHE A 286 -10.67 -6.19 9.30
C PHE A 286 -11.11 -4.84 8.74
N LEU A 287 -12.10 -4.20 9.35
CA LEU A 287 -12.61 -2.89 8.91
C LEU A 287 -11.54 -1.79 9.04
N ARG A 288 -10.79 -1.78 10.15
CA ARG A 288 -9.64 -0.89 10.32
C ARG A 288 -8.60 -1.12 9.21
N ASN A 289 -8.23 -2.37 8.95
CA ASN A 289 -7.23 -2.69 7.92
C ASN A 289 -7.72 -2.29 6.53
N LEU A 290 -9.00 -2.54 6.23
CA LEU A 290 -9.61 -2.11 4.98
C LEU A 290 -9.52 -0.59 4.85
N GLU A 291 -9.87 0.17 5.89
CA GLU A 291 -9.77 1.63 5.92
C GLU A 291 -8.33 2.12 5.67
N LEU A 292 -7.34 1.55 6.35
CA LEU A 292 -5.92 1.94 6.21
C LEU A 292 -5.33 1.60 4.83
N MET A 293 -5.73 0.47 4.24
CA MET A 293 -5.07 -0.12 3.05
C MET A 293 -5.80 0.13 1.72
N GLN A 294 -7.07 0.57 1.74
CA GLN A 294 -7.86 0.64 0.52
C GLN A 294 -7.55 1.87 -0.34
N LEU A 295 -7.12 1.62 -1.57
CA LEU A 295 -6.82 2.61 -2.61
C LEU A 295 -7.96 2.74 -3.64
N LEU A 296 -9.03 1.96 -3.47
CA LEU A 296 -10.18 1.94 -4.39
C LEU A 296 -11.12 3.13 -4.21
N ARG A 297 -11.17 3.69 -3.00
CA ARG A 297 -11.95 4.88 -2.64
C ARG A 297 -11.11 5.77 -1.73
N PRO A 298 -10.01 6.33 -2.25
CA PRO A 298 -9.15 7.22 -1.49
C PRO A 298 -9.92 8.50 -1.12
N ALA A 299 -9.46 9.20 -0.08
CA ALA A 299 -10.00 10.49 0.27
C ALA A 299 -9.88 11.47 -0.91
N PRO A 300 -10.85 12.38 -1.12
CA PRO A 300 -10.79 13.32 -2.22
C PRO A 300 -9.55 14.22 -2.16
N LEU A 301 -8.98 14.54 -3.33
CA LEU A 301 -7.93 15.56 -3.42
C LEU A 301 -8.47 16.93 -3.02
N GLN A 302 -7.67 17.60 -2.18
CA GLN A 302 -7.83 19.01 -1.83
C GLN A 302 -6.71 19.77 -2.52
N LYS A 303 -7.07 20.75 -3.37
CA LYS A 303 -6.11 21.44 -4.25
C LYS A 303 -5.05 22.21 -3.44
N GLU A 304 -5.45 22.76 -2.31
CA GLU A 304 -4.60 23.47 -1.34
C GLU A 304 -3.50 22.60 -0.74
N HIS A 305 -3.69 21.28 -0.71
CA HIS A 305 -2.70 20.33 -0.20
C HIS A 305 -1.86 19.70 -1.31
N LEU A 306 -2.13 20.06 -2.58
CA LEU A 306 -1.53 19.43 -3.73
C LEU A 306 -0.41 20.27 -4.33
N GLU A 307 0.76 19.66 -4.47
CA GLU A 307 1.89 20.22 -5.20
C GLU A 307 2.09 19.44 -6.49
N ILE A 308 2.01 20.14 -7.63
CA ILE A 308 2.36 19.58 -8.95
C ILE A 308 3.51 20.38 -9.51
N ILE A 309 4.61 19.68 -9.83
CA ILE A 309 5.76 20.26 -10.51
C ILE A 309 5.78 19.70 -11.92
N GLN A 310 5.55 20.55 -12.92
CA GLN A 310 5.81 20.20 -14.31
C GLN A 310 7.30 20.43 -14.57
N GLY A 311 8.03 19.36 -14.86
CA GLY A 311 9.42 19.48 -15.31
C GLY A 311 9.50 20.14 -16.68
N GLU A 312 10.65 20.75 -16.95
CA GLU A 312 11.02 21.32 -18.24
C GLU A 312 12.38 20.75 -18.63
N ILE A 313 12.50 20.30 -19.89
CA ILE A 313 13.74 19.67 -20.34
C ILE A 313 14.86 20.72 -20.33
N ASN A 314 15.84 20.55 -19.44
CA ASN A 314 16.97 21.43 -19.29
C ASN A 314 18.27 20.61 -19.23
N PRO A 315 19.02 20.52 -20.35
CA PRO A 315 20.25 19.75 -20.43
C PRO A 315 21.37 20.28 -19.55
N ASP A 316 21.43 21.59 -19.34
CA ASP A 316 22.48 22.22 -18.55
C ASP A 316 22.28 21.88 -17.07
N ASP A 317 21.06 22.06 -16.54
CA ASP A 317 20.72 21.67 -15.16
C ASP A 317 20.94 20.17 -14.93
N PHE A 318 20.58 19.32 -15.91
CA PHE A 318 20.79 17.87 -15.80
C PHE A 318 22.27 17.50 -15.82
N THR A 319 23.07 18.18 -16.65
CA THR A 319 24.52 17.99 -16.73
C THR A 319 25.20 18.43 -15.44
N GLU A 320 24.84 19.59 -14.90
CA GLU A 320 25.34 20.11 -13.62
C GLU A 320 25.06 19.11 -12.48
N LEU A 321 23.82 18.63 -12.37
CA LEU A 321 23.44 17.63 -11.38
C LEU A 321 24.23 16.33 -11.52
N CYS A 322 24.44 15.84 -12.75
CA CYS A 322 25.25 14.66 -12.99
C CYS A 322 26.72 14.88 -12.61
N GLY A 323 27.24 16.10 -12.78
CA GLY A 323 28.56 16.54 -12.32
C GLY A 323 28.69 16.50 -10.80
N GLU A 324 27.74 17.12 -10.10
CA GLU A 324 27.65 17.17 -8.64
C GLU A 324 27.65 15.76 -8.01
N LEU A 325 26.95 14.81 -8.66
CA LEU A 325 26.81 13.43 -8.18
C LEU A 325 27.82 12.45 -8.78
N ALA A 326 28.81 12.94 -9.52
CA ALA A 326 29.87 12.14 -10.15
C ALA A 326 29.37 11.01 -11.08
N PHE A 327 28.27 11.24 -11.81
CA PHE A 327 27.70 10.28 -12.76
C PHE A 327 28.47 10.24 -14.10
N GLY A 328 29.75 9.92 -14.04
CA GLY A 328 30.67 9.92 -15.19
C GLY A 328 30.18 9.11 -16.40
N SER A 329 29.46 8.00 -16.17
CA SER A 329 28.89 7.20 -17.27
C SER A 329 27.82 7.95 -18.08
N ILE A 330 27.06 8.84 -17.44
CA ILE A 330 26.05 9.68 -18.09
C ILE A 330 26.72 10.91 -18.73
N LEU A 331 27.65 11.54 -18.01
CA LEU A 331 28.37 12.73 -18.48
C LEU A 331 29.14 12.50 -19.79
N LYS A 332 29.60 11.26 -20.04
CA LYS A 332 30.24 10.89 -21.31
C LYS A 332 29.40 11.23 -22.54
N ASN A 333 28.06 11.17 -22.44
CA ASN A 333 27.16 11.47 -23.54
C ASN A 333 25.75 11.84 -23.03
N VAL A 334 25.64 13.02 -22.40
CA VAL A 334 24.37 13.56 -21.92
C VAL A 334 23.31 13.66 -23.03
N PRO A 335 23.63 14.15 -24.26
CA PRO A 335 22.64 14.20 -25.34
C PRO A 335 22.01 12.84 -25.64
N ASN A 336 22.79 11.77 -25.67
CA ASN A 336 22.25 10.41 -25.87
C ASN A 336 21.47 9.88 -24.67
N PHE A 337 21.84 10.29 -23.45
CA PHE A 337 21.05 9.94 -22.27
C PHE A 337 19.66 10.59 -22.35
N MET A 338 19.62 11.89 -22.67
CA MET A 338 18.40 12.70 -22.67
C MET A 338 17.54 12.54 -23.93
N LYS A 339 18.10 12.02 -25.04
CA LYS A 339 17.40 11.81 -26.32
C LYS A 339 15.95 11.27 -26.19
N PRO A 340 15.66 10.25 -25.36
CA PRO A 340 14.31 9.71 -25.24
C PRO A 340 13.28 10.72 -24.72
N PHE A 341 13.70 11.68 -23.90
CA PHE A 341 12.80 12.64 -23.25
C PHE A 341 12.33 13.76 -24.18
N TYR A 342 13.10 14.10 -25.22
CA TYR A 342 12.69 15.07 -26.23
C TYR A 342 11.57 14.56 -27.16
N ASN A 343 11.57 13.25 -27.44
CA ASN A 343 10.63 12.64 -28.37
C ASN A 343 9.25 12.37 -27.75
N GLY A 344 9.08 12.67 -26.47
CA GLY A 344 7.92 12.28 -25.67
C GLY A 344 7.06 13.42 -25.15
N GLN A 345 7.26 14.64 -25.66
CA GLN A 345 6.41 15.79 -25.34
C GLN A 345 5.06 15.73 -26.03
#